data_AF-E9FC65-F1
#
_entry.id   AF-E9FC65-F1
#
_cell.length_a   1.000
_cell.length_b   1.000
_cell.length_c   1.000
_cell.angle_alpha   90.00
_cell.angle_beta   90.00
_cell.angle_gamma   90.00
#
_symmetry.space_group_name_H-M   'P 1'
#
loop_
_entity.id
_entity.type
_entity.pdbx_description
1 polymer ?
#
loop_
_entity_poly.entity_id
_entity_poly.type
_entity_poly.pdbx_seq_one_letter_code
_entity_poly.pdbx_strand_id
1 'polypeptide(L)'
;MAAAEAQMPFIKNLASSDRKLRTQSLATLQTYLSSRTGLPAADALKLWTGLYYALWMTDRPRPQQALAADLANLVLDVPAACAAPLASGFWGVLSRQWASIDALRMDKFLLLVRRAFAAQVRFARGRAWAGEQVDRMLDVWRRLAFDADDEDGVSLGLRLHVLDLWVDELEREKALGPAGDGEEEEEDDVAARDEWVRRVGDMVDALRASPVKSVRNRASESYADERLPWGTRESDGEGQGEDEDEDEGWGGIED
;
A
#
# COMPACT_ATOMS: atom_id res chain seq x y z
N MET A 1 13.66 30.15 5.73
CA MET A 1 13.61 30.65 4.35
C MET A 1 12.47 29.92 3.65
N ALA A 2 11.49 30.64 3.11
CA ALA A 2 10.42 30.03 2.33
C ALA A 2 11.04 29.36 1.09
N ALA A 3 10.89 28.05 0.97
CA ALA A 3 11.28 27.35 -0.25
C ALA A 3 10.51 27.99 -1.41
N ALA A 4 11.24 28.57 -2.38
CA ALA A 4 10.63 29.05 -3.60
C ALA A 4 9.75 27.94 -4.17
N GLU A 5 8.46 28.22 -4.42
CA GLU A 5 7.58 27.25 -5.05
C GLU A 5 8.24 26.77 -6.34
N ALA A 6 8.63 25.50 -6.39
CA ALA A 6 9.16 24.92 -7.60
C ALA A 6 8.07 25.03 -8.67
N GLN A 7 8.26 25.87 -9.67
CA GLN A 7 7.39 25.89 -10.82
C GLN A 7 7.58 24.56 -11.54
N MET A 8 6.54 23.71 -11.47
CA MET A 8 6.48 22.42 -12.15
C MET A 8 5.48 22.51 -13.31
N PRO A 9 5.81 23.26 -14.40
CA PRO A 9 4.87 23.52 -15.49
C PRO A 9 4.41 22.25 -16.21
N PHE A 10 5.23 21.18 -16.16
CA PHE A 10 4.92 19.87 -16.73
C PHE A 10 3.73 19.17 -16.06
N ILE A 11 3.37 19.53 -14.81
CA ILE A 11 2.23 18.90 -14.10
C ILE A 11 0.92 19.11 -14.85
N LYS A 12 0.68 20.29 -15.41
CA LYS A 12 -0.54 20.58 -16.18
C LYS A 12 -0.68 19.67 -17.39
N ASN A 13 0.45 19.31 -18.00
CA ASN A 13 0.49 18.47 -19.20
C ASN A 13 0.34 16.97 -18.89
N LEU A 14 0.52 16.53 -17.63
CA LEU A 14 0.23 15.14 -17.21
C LEU A 14 -1.27 14.80 -17.37
N ALA A 15 -2.15 15.79 -17.19
CA ALA A 15 -3.60 15.65 -17.37
C ALA A 15 -4.09 15.99 -18.80
N SER A 16 -3.18 16.27 -19.74
CA SER A 16 -3.54 16.64 -21.11
C SER A 16 -4.28 15.51 -21.83
N SER A 17 -5.25 15.82 -22.70
CA SER A 17 -5.89 14.84 -23.58
C SER A 17 -4.92 14.28 -24.63
N ASP A 18 -3.87 15.03 -24.99
CA ASP A 18 -2.83 14.57 -25.92
C ASP A 18 -1.87 13.59 -25.24
N ARG A 19 -1.86 12.35 -25.74
CA ARG A 19 -0.98 11.28 -25.28
C ARG A 19 0.50 11.66 -25.37
N LYS A 20 0.93 12.33 -26.44
CA LYS A 20 2.35 12.71 -26.62
C LYS A 20 2.80 13.69 -25.54
N LEU A 21 1.97 14.68 -25.24
CA LEU A 21 2.23 15.65 -24.17
C LEU A 21 2.30 14.96 -22.80
N ARG A 22 1.41 13.99 -22.52
CA ARG A 22 1.47 13.21 -21.27
C ARG A 22 2.78 12.43 -21.16
N THR A 23 3.17 11.71 -22.20
CA THR A 23 4.40 10.91 -22.21
C THR A 23 5.65 11.78 -22.03
N GLN A 24 5.75 12.91 -22.73
CA GLN A 24 6.85 13.86 -22.57
C GLN A 24 6.91 14.45 -21.14
N SER A 25 5.74 14.72 -20.56
CA SER A 25 5.66 15.28 -19.20
C SER A 25 6.03 14.26 -18.14
N LEU A 26 5.73 12.98 -18.34
CA LEU A 26 6.16 11.90 -17.45
C LEU A 26 7.69 11.73 -17.48
N ALA A 27 8.31 11.76 -18.67
CA ALA A 27 9.77 11.74 -18.79
C ALA A 27 10.43 12.97 -18.13
N THR A 28 9.81 14.14 -18.27
CA THR A 28 10.27 15.38 -17.61
C THR A 28 10.17 15.25 -16.09
N LEU A 29 9.09 14.64 -15.57
CA LEU A 29 8.90 14.39 -14.14
C LEU A 29 9.97 13.43 -13.60
N GLN A 30 10.28 12.35 -14.32
CA GLN A 30 11.34 11.41 -13.91
C GLN A 30 12.71 12.10 -13.84
N THR A 31 13.04 12.92 -14.85
CA THR A 31 14.27 13.72 -14.86
C THR A 31 14.31 14.74 -13.72
N TYR A 32 13.17 15.38 -13.44
CA TYR A 32 13.05 16.31 -12.33
C TYR A 32 13.31 15.61 -11.00
N LEU A 33 12.67 14.46 -10.76
CA LEU A 33 12.81 13.73 -9.51
C LEU A 33 14.21 13.14 -9.29
N SER A 34 14.88 12.66 -10.33
CA SER A 34 16.21 12.06 -10.21
C SER A 34 17.29 13.06 -9.78
N SER A 35 17.08 14.36 -10.04
CA SER A 35 18.01 15.43 -9.67
C SER A 35 17.80 15.99 -8.24
N ARG A 36 16.78 15.54 -7.52
CA ARG A 36 16.34 16.14 -6.24
C ARG A 36 17.07 15.56 -5.04
N THR A 37 17.51 16.42 -4.13
CA THR A 37 18.06 16.01 -2.82
C THR A 37 16.99 15.87 -1.74
N GLY A 38 15.78 16.35 -2.00
CA GLY A 38 14.62 16.23 -1.13
C GLY A 38 13.33 16.63 -1.85
N LEU A 39 12.19 16.27 -1.28
CA LEU A 39 10.88 16.54 -1.86
C LEU A 39 9.94 17.11 -0.78
N PRO A 40 9.64 18.42 -0.79
CA PRO A 40 8.66 19.01 0.11
C PRO A 40 7.28 18.36 -0.08
N ALA A 41 6.54 18.19 1.02
CA ALA A 41 5.23 17.55 1.00
C ALA A 41 4.24 18.24 0.02
N ALA A 42 4.27 19.57 -0.06
CA ALA A 42 3.44 20.33 -1.00
C ALA A 42 3.76 20.01 -2.47
N ASP A 43 5.04 19.79 -2.81
CA ASP A 43 5.46 19.41 -4.15
C ASP A 43 5.01 17.97 -4.47
N ALA A 44 5.16 17.05 -3.50
CA ALA A 44 4.71 15.67 -3.65
C ALA A 44 3.20 15.58 -3.92
N LEU A 45 2.39 16.37 -3.20
CA LEU A 45 0.94 16.47 -3.42
C LEU A 45 0.60 17.04 -4.80
N LYS A 46 1.29 18.10 -5.25
CA LYS A 46 1.11 18.68 -6.59
C LYS A 46 1.43 17.66 -7.68
N LEU A 47 2.56 16.95 -7.56
CA LEU A 47 2.98 15.92 -8.50
C LEU A 47 1.96 14.79 -8.59
N TRP A 48 1.56 14.22 -7.45
CA TRP A 48 0.60 13.12 -7.42
C TRP A 48 -0.80 13.53 -7.87
N THR A 49 -1.20 14.78 -7.69
CA THR A 49 -2.44 15.30 -8.28
C THR A 49 -2.37 15.21 -9.81
N GLY A 50 -1.26 15.60 -10.43
CA GLY A 50 -1.05 15.46 -11.87
C GLY A 50 -1.03 14.00 -12.33
N LEU A 51 -0.33 13.13 -11.61
CA LEU A 51 -0.23 11.70 -11.92
C LEU A 51 -1.56 10.97 -11.78
N TYR A 52 -2.36 11.32 -10.76
CA TYR A 52 -3.73 10.85 -10.59
C TYR A 52 -4.57 11.15 -11.83
N TYR A 53 -4.54 12.39 -12.33
CA TYR A 53 -5.28 12.76 -13.53
C TYR A 53 -4.69 12.15 -14.82
N ALA A 54 -3.38 11.87 -14.86
CA ALA A 54 -2.80 11.13 -15.98
C ALA A 54 -3.39 9.72 -16.10
N LEU A 55 -3.55 9.00 -14.98
CA LEU A 55 -4.22 7.71 -14.96
C LEU A 55 -5.73 7.85 -15.21
N TRP A 56 -6.36 8.88 -14.65
CA TRP A 56 -7.78 9.20 -14.88
C TRP A 56 -8.11 9.29 -16.37
N MET A 57 -7.28 9.98 -17.16
CA MET A 57 -7.45 10.20 -18.61
C MET A 57 -7.00 9.01 -19.48
N THR A 58 -6.56 7.91 -18.87
CA THR A 58 -6.14 6.71 -19.60
C THR A 58 -7.27 5.69 -19.64
N ASP A 59 -7.85 5.48 -20.83
CA ASP A 59 -9.09 4.68 -21.01
C ASP A 59 -8.86 3.26 -21.55
N ARG A 60 -7.69 2.99 -22.15
CA ARG A 60 -7.41 1.68 -22.74
C ARG A 60 -6.78 0.75 -21.70
N PRO A 61 -7.23 -0.52 -21.56
CA PRO A 61 -6.76 -1.43 -20.51
C PRO A 61 -5.24 -1.63 -20.46
N ARG A 62 -4.59 -1.94 -21.59
CA ARG A 62 -3.14 -2.14 -21.65
C ARG A 62 -2.36 -0.88 -21.24
N PRO A 63 -2.65 0.32 -21.77
CA PRO A 63 -2.08 1.56 -21.26
C PRO A 63 -2.35 1.87 -19.79
N GLN A 64 -3.54 1.54 -19.25
CA GLN A 64 -3.83 1.71 -17.81
C GLN A 64 -2.89 0.85 -16.98
N GLN A 65 -2.73 -0.41 -17.36
CA GLN A 65 -1.78 -1.31 -16.70
C GLN A 65 -0.35 -0.79 -16.84
N ALA A 66 0.12 -0.43 -18.04
CA ALA A 66 1.48 0.09 -18.19
C ALA A 66 1.72 1.32 -17.31
N LEU A 67 0.82 2.31 -17.38
CA LEU A 67 0.94 3.54 -16.59
C LEU A 67 0.87 3.26 -15.08
N ALA A 68 -0.01 2.36 -14.62
CA ALA A 68 -0.07 2.01 -13.20
C ALA A 68 1.24 1.37 -12.69
N ALA A 69 1.96 0.61 -13.53
CA ALA A 69 3.30 0.12 -13.17
C ALA A 69 4.31 1.27 -13.12
N ASP A 70 4.35 2.12 -14.15
CA ASP A 70 5.29 3.24 -14.22
C ASP A 70 5.12 4.18 -13.01
N LEU A 71 3.87 4.51 -12.64
CA LEU A 71 3.57 5.36 -11.50
C LEU A 71 3.95 4.72 -10.16
N ALA A 72 3.66 3.44 -9.98
CA ALA A 72 3.98 2.71 -8.76
C ALA A 72 5.50 2.64 -8.51
N ASN A 73 6.28 2.43 -9.58
CA ASN A 73 7.72 2.27 -9.48
C ASN A 73 8.49 3.58 -9.27
N LEU A 74 7.85 4.76 -9.38
CA LEU A 74 8.52 6.03 -9.14
C LEU A 74 9.25 6.08 -7.78
N VAL A 75 8.72 5.42 -6.74
CA VAL A 75 9.35 5.36 -5.41
C VAL A 75 10.72 4.67 -5.42
N LEU A 76 10.97 3.80 -6.40
CA LEU A 76 12.22 3.06 -6.57
C LEU A 76 13.25 3.86 -7.38
N ASP A 77 12.79 4.77 -8.25
CA ASP A 77 13.62 5.52 -9.19
C ASP A 77 14.07 6.89 -8.66
N VAL A 78 13.62 7.28 -7.47
CA VAL A 78 13.99 8.55 -6.84
C VAL A 78 15.11 8.40 -5.81
N PRO A 79 15.90 9.46 -5.55
CA PRO A 79 16.80 9.49 -4.41
C PRO A 79 16.07 9.13 -3.12
N ALA A 80 16.72 8.35 -2.24
CA ALA A 80 16.04 7.71 -1.10
C ALA A 80 15.30 8.72 -0.19
N ALA A 81 15.87 9.92 0.01
CA ALA A 81 15.25 10.99 0.78
C ALA A 81 13.93 11.54 0.19
N CYS A 82 13.67 11.28 -1.09
CA CYS A 82 12.44 11.68 -1.78
C CYS A 82 11.36 10.58 -1.76
N ALA A 83 11.72 9.33 -1.45
CA ALA A 83 10.81 8.19 -1.57
C ALA A 83 9.62 8.28 -0.59
N ALA A 84 9.89 8.48 0.71
CA ALA A 84 8.81 8.61 1.70
C ALA A 84 7.92 9.84 1.46
N PRO A 85 8.43 11.06 1.15
CA PRO A 85 7.57 12.17 0.76
C PRO A 85 6.74 11.90 -0.51
N LEU A 86 7.32 11.22 -1.50
CA LEU A 86 6.60 10.84 -2.71
C LEU A 86 5.47 9.86 -2.38
N ALA A 87 5.72 8.86 -1.54
CA ALA A 87 4.69 7.93 -1.05
C ALA A 87 3.62 8.66 -0.21
N SER A 88 3.99 9.64 0.63
CA SER A 88 3.02 10.46 1.35
C SER A 88 2.09 11.22 0.39
N GLY A 89 2.65 11.78 -0.69
CA GLY A 89 1.87 12.43 -1.73
C GLY A 89 0.89 11.47 -2.43
N PHE A 90 1.33 10.23 -2.69
CA PHE A 90 0.51 9.17 -3.28
C PHE A 90 -0.72 8.87 -2.43
N TRP A 91 -0.50 8.46 -1.17
CA TRP A 91 -1.58 8.07 -0.27
C TRP A 91 -2.48 9.26 0.06
N GLY A 92 -1.91 10.45 0.26
CA GLY A 92 -2.68 11.67 0.54
C GLY A 92 -3.59 12.10 -0.61
N VAL A 93 -3.13 12.02 -1.86
CA VAL A 93 -3.96 12.35 -3.03
C VAL A 93 -5.03 11.30 -3.24
N LEU A 94 -4.70 10.01 -3.19
CA LEU A 94 -5.66 8.94 -3.40
C LEU A 94 -6.74 8.93 -2.33
N SER A 95 -6.38 9.10 -1.05
CA SER A 95 -7.35 9.21 0.04
C SER A 95 -8.38 10.31 -0.23
N ARG A 96 -7.93 11.52 -0.57
CA ARG A 96 -8.81 12.66 -0.84
C ARG A 96 -9.72 12.45 -2.06
N GLN A 97 -9.23 11.76 -3.08
CA GLN A 97 -9.96 11.56 -4.34
C GLN A 97 -10.79 10.28 -4.36
N TRP A 98 -10.59 9.35 -3.41
CA TRP A 98 -11.13 7.99 -3.48
C TRP A 98 -12.64 7.95 -3.67
N ALA A 99 -13.37 8.73 -2.88
CA ALA A 99 -14.83 8.80 -2.93
C ALA A 99 -15.39 9.40 -4.24
N SER A 100 -14.56 10.14 -5.00
CA SER A 100 -14.95 10.71 -6.30
C SER A 100 -14.66 9.79 -7.49
N ILE A 101 -13.98 8.66 -7.29
CA ILE A 101 -13.73 7.70 -8.35
C ILE A 101 -15.02 6.93 -8.63
N ASP A 102 -15.57 7.10 -9.84
CA ASP A 102 -16.74 6.35 -10.27
C ASP A 102 -16.39 4.88 -10.58
N ALA A 103 -17.42 4.03 -10.58
CA ALA A 103 -17.27 2.58 -10.74
C ALA A 103 -16.54 2.18 -12.03
N LEU A 104 -16.68 2.93 -13.14
CA LEU A 104 -16.02 2.61 -14.42
C LEU A 104 -14.51 2.89 -14.39
N ARG A 105 -14.03 3.68 -13.42
CA ARG A 105 -12.62 4.03 -13.25
C ARG A 105 -11.97 3.31 -12.07
N MET A 106 -12.73 2.66 -11.21
CA MET A 106 -12.23 2.10 -9.96
C MET A 106 -11.12 1.06 -10.18
N ASP A 107 -11.29 0.13 -11.12
CA ASP A 107 -10.36 -0.99 -11.35
C ASP A 107 -8.89 -0.56 -11.55
N LYS A 108 -8.66 0.49 -12.33
CA LYS A 108 -7.28 0.97 -12.58
C LYS A 108 -6.67 1.64 -11.35
N PHE A 109 -7.47 2.24 -10.48
CA PHE A 109 -6.99 2.82 -9.22
C PHE A 109 -6.76 1.75 -8.15
N LEU A 110 -7.61 0.71 -8.09
CA LEU A 110 -7.36 -0.47 -7.26
C LEU A 110 -6.04 -1.14 -7.67
N LEU A 111 -5.81 -1.30 -8.98
CA LEU A 111 -4.56 -1.83 -9.52
C LEU A 111 -3.34 -0.94 -9.20
N LEU A 112 -3.50 0.38 -9.29
CA LEU A 112 -2.44 1.31 -8.93
C LEU A 112 -2.05 1.17 -7.45
N VAL A 113 -3.03 1.09 -6.54
CA VAL A 113 -2.77 0.88 -5.10
C VAL A 113 -2.02 -0.42 -4.86
N ARG A 114 -2.49 -1.53 -5.46
CA ARG A 114 -1.82 -2.83 -5.34
C ARG A 114 -0.34 -2.76 -5.74
N ARG A 115 -0.06 -2.14 -6.89
CA ARG A 115 1.32 -2.01 -7.40
C ARG A 115 2.17 -1.03 -6.61
N ALA A 116 1.59 0.08 -6.15
CA ALA A 116 2.29 1.07 -5.34
C ALA A 116 2.66 0.51 -3.96
N PHE A 117 1.78 -0.30 -3.36
CA PHE A 117 2.07 -1.02 -2.13
C PHE A 117 3.22 -2.02 -2.36
N ALA A 118 3.14 -2.87 -3.38
CA ALA A 118 4.21 -3.80 -3.76
C ALA A 118 5.55 -3.09 -4.03
N ALA A 119 5.55 -1.97 -4.74
CA ALA A 119 6.76 -1.20 -4.99
C ALA A 119 7.37 -0.63 -3.69
N GLN A 120 6.54 -0.26 -2.71
CA GLN A 120 7.00 0.17 -1.39
C GLN A 120 7.54 -1.00 -0.54
N VAL A 121 7.01 -2.22 -0.69
CA VAL A 121 7.63 -3.43 -0.11
C VAL A 121 8.99 -3.70 -0.76
N ARG A 122 9.08 -3.65 -2.10
CA ARG A 122 10.37 -3.77 -2.83
C ARG A 122 11.38 -2.72 -2.40
N PHE A 123 10.92 -1.51 -2.08
CA PHE A 123 11.77 -0.44 -1.58
C PHE A 123 12.44 -0.81 -0.25
N ALA A 124 11.71 -1.48 0.65
CA ALA A 124 12.23 -2.01 1.91
C ALA A 124 13.20 -3.18 1.66
N ARG A 125 12.82 -4.14 0.82
CA ARG A 125 13.68 -5.28 0.44
C ARG A 125 15.02 -4.83 -0.13
N GLY A 126 15.02 -3.86 -1.06
CA GLY A 126 16.23 -3.31 -1.65
C GLY A 126 17.13 -2.53 -0.68
N ARG A 127 16.74 -2.43 0.59
CA ARG A 127 17.47 -1.80 1.70
C ARG A 127 17.62 -2.75 2.88
N ALA A 128 17.53 -4.06 2.64
CA ALA A 128 17.62 -5.08 3.68
C ALA A 128 16.65 -4.82 4.85
N TRP A 129 15.44 -4.32 4.53
CA TRP A 129 14.33 -4.17 5.46
C TRP A 129 14.55 -3.18 6.63
N ALA A 130 15.71 -2.52 6.68
CA ALA A 130 16.14 -1.70 7.80
C ALA A 130 16.63 -0.30 7.38
N GLY A 131 16.80 0.56 8.38
CA GLY A 131 17.37 1.89 8.26
C GLY A 131 16.34 3.01 8.08
N GLU A 132 16.83 4.24 8.24
CA GLU A 132 16.02 5.46 8.38
C GLU A 132 14.97 5.64 7.26
N GLN A 133 15.30 5.28 6.02
CA GLN A 133 14.39 5.46 4.90
C GLN A 133 13.26 4.43 4.88
N VAL A 134 13.52 3.22 5.40
CA VAL A 134 12.49 2.18 5.60
C VAL A 134 11.57 2.59 6.75
N ASP A 135 12.14 3.09 7.85
CA ASP A 135 11.36 3.62 8.98
C ASP A 135 10.42 4.74 8.56
N ARG A 136 10.93 5.71 7.78
CA ARG A 136 10.10 6.78 7.22
C ARG A 136 8.98 6.27 6.33
N MET A 137 9.19 5.16 5.59
CA MET A 137 8.14 4.56 4.76
C MET A 137 7.07 3.89 5.64
N LEU A 138 7.47 3.17 6.69
CA LEU A 138 6.55 2.58 7.67
C LEU A 138 5.71 3.65 8.37
N ASP A 139 6.31 4.80 8.70
CA ASP A 139 5.57 5.94 9.26
C ASP A 139 4.53 6.51 8.29
N VAL A 140 4.79 6.44 6.98
CA VAL A 140 3.82 6.82 5.95
C VAL A 140 2.66 5.82 5.91
N TRP A 141 2.95 4.52 5.99
CA TRP A 141 1.93 3.48 6.01
C TRP A 141 1.04 3.57 7.24
N ARG A 142 1.63 3.71 8.43
CA ARG A 142 0.90 3.88 9.69
C ARG A 142 -0.13 5.00 9.60
N ARG A 143 0.27 6.15 9.04
CA ARG A 143 -0.57 7.34 8.96
C ARG A 143 -1.56 7.35 7.80
N LEU A 144 -1.19 6.82 6.64
CA LEU A 144 -1.93 7.06 5.40
C LEU A 144 -2.47 5.81 4.70
N ALA A 145 -2.00 4.61 5.07
CA ALA A 145 -2.49 3.34 4.53
C ALA A 145 -3.29 2.55 5.58
N PHE A 146 -2.78 2.49 6.82
CA PHE A 146 -3.33 1.76 7.96
C PHE A 146 -3.81 2.69 9.08
N ASP A 147 -4.26 3.90 8.75
CA ASP A 147 -4.70 4.96 9.67
C ASP A 147 -5.72 4.45 10.71
N ALA A 148 -5.21 3.99 11.85
CA ALA A 148 -5.99 3.43 12.95
C ALA A 148 -6.55 4.53 13.87
N ASP A 149 -5.82 5.64 13.96
CA ASP A 149 -6.16 6.79 14.79
C ASP A 149 -7.21 7.69 14.10
N ASP A 150 -7.46 7.49 12.80
CA ASP A 150 -8.37 8.28 11.94
C ASP A 150 -7.99 9.77 11.88
N GLU A 151 -6.73 10.10 12.16
CA GLU A 151 -6.21 11.47 12.26
C GLU A 151 -6.13 12.16 10.90
N ASP A 152 -5.69 11.41 9.88
CA ASP A 152 -5.48 11.93 8.52
C ASP A 152 -6.74 11.78 7.64
N GLY A 153 -7.81 11.23 8.19
CA GLY A 153 -9.10 11.07 7.52
C GLY A 153 -9.00 10.16 6.29
N VAL A 154 -8.25 9.05 6.39
CA VAL A 154 -8.06 8.15 5.26
C VAL A 154 -9.39 7.55 4.79
N SER A 155 -9.66 7.65 3.49
CA SER A 155 -10.90 7.13 2.90
C SER A 155 -11.13 5.66 3.27
N LEU A 156 -12.33 5.35 3.76
CA LEU A 156 -12.72 3.99 4.19
C LEU A 156 -12.46 2.96 3.09
N GLY A 157 -12.84 3.24 1.85
CA GLY A 157 -12.67 2.28 0.75
C GLY A 157 -11.20 2.01 0.43
N LEU A 158 -10.31 2.99 0.62
CA LEU A 158 -8.88 2.82 0.44
C LEU A 158 -8.29 1.93 1.53
N ARG A 159 -8.64 2.17 2.81
CA ARG A 159 -8.22 1.31 3.93
C ARG A 159 -8.65 -0.14 3.74
N LEU A 160 -9.91 -0.35 3.38
CA LEU A 160 -10.43 -1.70 3.11
C LEU A 160 -9.66 -2.37 1.97
N HIS A 161 -9.40 -1.67 0.87
CA HIS A 161 -8.62 -2.23 -0.24
C HIS A 161 -7.20 -2.60 0.16
N VAL A 162 -6.54 -1.80 1.01
CA VAL A 162 -5.19 -2.14 1.52
C VAL A 162 -5.24 -3.39 2.40
N LEU A 163 -6.23 -3.51 3.28
CA LEU A 163 -6.45 -4.71 4.10
C LEU A 163 -6.71 -5.97 3.24
N ASP A 164 -7.26 -5.81 2.04
CA ASP A 164 -7.53 -6.92 1.11
C ASP A 164 -6.29 -7.42 0.38
N LEU A 165 -5.19 -6.66 0.35
CA LEU A 165 -4.03 -6.96 -0.51
C LEU A 165 -2.70 -7.04 0.23
N TRP A 166 -2.60 -6.56 1.47
CA TRP A 166 -1.28 -6.39 2.09
C TRP A 166 -0.51 -7.71 2.20
N VAL A 167 -1.15 -8.80 2.63
CA VAL A 167 -0.51 -10.13 2.73
C VAL A 167 -0.07 -10.63 1.36
N ASP A 168 -0.92 -10.53 0.34
CA ASP A 168 -0.60 -10.93 -1.04
C ASP A 168 0.65 -10.21 -1.56
N GLU A 169 0.75 -8.91 -1.29
CA GLU A 169 1.88 -8.13 -1.77
C GLU A 169 3.14 -8.34 -0.92
N LEU A 170 3.01 -8.66 0.38
CA LEU A 170 4.16 -9.09 1.19
C LEU A 170 4.72 -10.42 0.66
N GLU A 171 3.86 -11.40 0.40
CA GLU A 171 4.26 -12.69 -0.19
C GLU A 171 4.88 -12.51 -1.58
N ARG A 172 4.23 -11.76 -2.47
CA ARG A 172 4.73 -11.47 -3.82
C ARG A 172 6.14 -10.88 -3.79
N GLU A 173 6.41 -10.01 -2.82
CA GLU A 173 7.70 -9.34 -2.69
C GLU A 173 8.69 -10.07 -1.79
N LYS A 174 8.45 -11.35 -1.49
CA LYS A 174 9.33 -12.20 -0.68
C LYS A 174 9.58 -11.64 0.73
N ALA A 175 8.61 -10.90 1.29
CA ALA A 175 8.65 -10.48 2.68
C ALA A 175 8.16 -11.62 3.61
N LEU A 176 7.40 -12.58 3.08
CA LEU A 176 6.90 -13.75 3.81
C LEU A 176 7.56 -15.03 3.31
N GLY A 177 7.71 -16.01 4.20
CA GLY A 177 8.31 -17.31 3.91
C GLY A 177 9.85 -17.31 3.87
N PRO A 178 10.48 -18.49 3.75
CA PRO A 178 11.92 -18.58 3.57
C PRO A 178 12.33 -17.95 2.24
N ALA A 179 13.51 -17.33 2.21
CA ALA A 179 14.14 -16.89 0.97
C ALA A 179 14.10 -18.04 -0.04
N GLY A 180 13.52 -17.81 -1.22
CA GLY A 180 13.30 -18.88 -2.19
C GLY A 180 14.59 -19.64 -2.54
N ASP A 181 14.43 -20.89 -2.99
CA ASP A 181 15.49 -21.85 -3.30
C ASP A 181 16.65 -21.22 -4.11
N GLY A 182 17.72 -20.76 -3.43
CA GLY A 182 18.97 -20.34 -4.07
C GLY A 182 19.56 -18.98 -3.68
N GLU A 183 18.92 -18.18 -2.82
CA GLU A 183 19.51 -16.96 -2.26
C GLU A 183 19.89 -17.23 -0.78
N GLU A 184 21.19 -17.34 -0.48
CA GLU A 184 21.67 -17.28 0.91
C GLU A 184 21.43 -15.85 1.42
N GLU A 185 20.40 -15.66 2.25
CA GLU A 185 20.18 -14.41 2.98
C GLU A 185 21.10 -14.37 4.22
N GLU A 186 21.70 -13.21 4.50
CA GLU A 186 22.46 -13.02 5.74
C GLU A 186 21.50 -13.12 6.94
N GLU A 187 21.92 -13.74 8.05
CA GLU A 187 21.06 -13.92 9.25
C GLU A 187 20.50 -12.58 9.76
N ASP A 188 21.30 -11.51 9.69
CA ASP A 188 20.90 -10.15 10.06
C ASP A 188 19.78 -9.61 9.14
N ASP A 189 19.82 -9.91 7.84
CA ASP A 189 18.82 -9.49 6.86
C ASP A 189 17.48 -10.24 7.07
N VAL A 190 17.55 -11.53 7.45
CA VAL A 190 16.38 -12.33 7.84
C VAL A 190 15.72 -11.75 9.09
N ALA A 191 16.50 -11.47 10.13
CA ALA A 191 15.99 -10.87 11.37
C ALA A 191 15.38 -9.49 11.12
N ALA A 192 16.02 -8.66 10.28
CA ALA A 192 15.50 -7.36 9.89
C ALA A 192 14.20 -7.46 9.10
N ARG A 193 14.08 -8.45 8.18
CA ARG A 193 12.84 -8.73 7.46
C ARG A 193 11.72 -9.10 8.41
N ASP A 194 11.96 -10.04 9.32
CA ASP A 194 10.95 -10.57 10.23
C ASP A 194 10.45 -9.47 11.19
N GLU A 195 11.35 -8.63 11.69
CA GLU A 195 10.99 -7.44 12.48
C GLU A 195 10.19 -6.42 11.63
N TRP A 196 10.58 -6.19 10.38
CA TRP A 196 9.84 -5.32 9.48
C TRP A 196 8.41 -5.83 9.24
N VAL A 197 8.23 -7.14 9.01
CA VAL A 197 6.91 -7.78 8.87
C VAL A 197 6.10 -7.65 10.15
N ARG A 198 6.71 -7.85 11.32
CA ARG A 198 6.08 -7.66 12.63
C ARG A 198 5.52 -6.25 12.78
N ARG A 199 6.30 -5.22 12.42
CA ARG A 199 5.88 -3.82 12.48
C ARG A 199 4.71 -3.51 11.54
N VAL A 200 4.66 -4.12 10.35
CA VAL A 200 3.50 -4.02 9.46
C VAL A 200 2.28 -4.71 10.09
N GLY A 201 2.48 -5.89 10.68
CA GLY A 201 1.46 -6.61 11.45
C GLY A 201 0.85 -5.77 12.56
N ASP A 202 1.68 -5.11 13.36
CA ASP A 202 1.23 -4.26 14.48
C ASP A 202 0.34 -3.09 14.00
N MET A 203 0.55 -2.56 12.78
CA MET A 203 -0.33 -1.56 12.19
C MET A 203 -1.72 -2.13 11.89
N VAL A 204 -1.78 -3.37 11.38
CA VAL A 204 -3.04 -4.06 11.09
C VAL A 204 -3.72 -4.51 12.38
N ASP A 205 -2.97 -4.95 13.38
CA ASP A 205 -3.49 -5.33 14.69
C ASP A 205 -4.20 -4.15 15.37
N ALA A 206 -3.60 -2.95 15.29
CA ALA A 206 -4.23 -1.72 15.79
C ALA A 206 -5.61 -1.45 15.13
N LEU A 207 -5.77 -1.74 13.84
CA LEU A 207 -7.04 -1.57 13.12
C LEU A 207 -8.14 -2.55 13.58
N ARG A 208 -7.80 -3.64 14.27
CA ARG A 208 -8.77 -4.57 14.85
C ARG A 208 -9.58 -3.93 15.98
N ALA A 209 -9.12 -2.82 16.55
CA ALA A 209 -9.85 -2.00 17.52
C ALA A 209 -10.66 -0.85 16.90
N SER A 210 -10.67 -0.70 15.56
CA SER A 210 -11.32 0.42 14.86
C SER A 210 -12.79 0.61 15.26
N PRO A 211 -13.29 1.85 15.39
CA PRO A 211 -14.72 2.08 15.60
C PRO A 211 -15.57 1.60 14.40
N VAL A 212 -14.97 1.49 13.21
CA VAL A 212 -15.65 1.07 11.99
C VAL A 212 -15.68 -0.46 11.88
N LYS A 213 -16.89 -1.06 11.96
CA LYS A 213 -17.08 -2.52 11.95
C LYS A 213 -16.46 -3.21 10.72
N SER A 214 -16.60 -2.65 9.52
CA SER A 214 -16.02 -3.24 8.31
C SER A 214 -14.50 -3.28 8.36
N VAL A 215 -13.86 -2.23 8.90
CA VAL A 215 -12.40 -2.17 9.09
C VAL A 215 -11.97 -3.21 10.11
N ARG A 216 -12.61 -3.29 11.28
CA ARG A 216 -12.26 -4.31 12.29
C ARG A 216 -12.36 -5.73 11.76
N ASN A 217 -13.46 -6.02 11.05
CA ASN A 217 -13.71 -7.35 10.51
C ASN A 217 -12.62 -7.71 9.49
N ARG A 218 -12.33 -6.81 8.54
CA ARG A 218 -11.31 -7.07 7.52
C ARG A 218 -9.90 -7.11 8.08
N ALA A 219 -9.59 -6.26 9.05
CA ALA A 219 -8.31 -6.30 9.76
C ALA A 219 -8.16 -7.63 10.52
N SER A 220 -9.20 -8.10 11.20
CA SER A 220 -9.15 -9.38 11.92
C SER A 220 -9.02 -10.57 10.97
N GLU A 221 -9.73 -10.55 9.84
CA GLU A 221 -9.64 -11.59 8.81
C GLU A 221 -8.24 -11.65 8.20
N SER A 222 -7.73 -10.52 7.70
CA SER A 222 -6.41 -10.48 7.05
C SER A 222 -5.24 -10.68 8.03
N TYR A 223 -5.39 -10.32 9.31
CA TYR A 223 -4.38 -10.57 10.34
C TYR A 223 -4.27 -12.05 10.73
N ALA A 224 -5.32 -12.83 10.50
CA ALA A 224 -5.36 -14.27 10.75
C ALA A 224 -4.88 -15.12 9.56
N ASP A 225 -4.41 -14.49 8.46
CA ASP A 225 -3.93 -15.20 7.27
C ASP A 225 -2.77 -16.16 7.61
N GLU A 226 -2.89 -17.42 7.21
CA GLU A 226 -1.95 -18.50 7.53
C GLU A 226 -0.53 -18.30 6.95
N ARG A 227 -0.36 -17.37 6.01
CA ARG A 227 0.95 -17.02 5.44
C ARG A 227 1.79 -16.15 6.37
N LEU A 228 1.17 -15.56 7.39
CA LEU A 228 1.85 -14.66 8.32
C LEU A 228 2.63 -15.44 9.39
N PRO A 229 3.72 -14.88 9.94
CA PRO A 229 4.53 -15.56 10.97
C PRO A 229 3.76 -15.91 12.25
N TRP A 230 2.65 -15.22 12.52
CA TRP A 230 1.75 -15.47 13.65
C TRP A 230 0.41 -16.09 13.23
N GLY A 231 0.23 -16.36 11.93
CA GLY A 231 -0.95 -17.03 11.41
C GLY A 231 -0.91 -18.52 11.77
N THR A 232 -1.99 -19.05 12.32
CA THR A 232 -2.14 -20.50 12.57
C THR A 232 -2.64 -21.20 11.33
N ARG A 233 -1.95 -22.25 10.86
CA ARG A 233 -2.49 -23.19 9.85
C ARG A 233 -3.51 -24.08 10.54
N GLU A 234 -4.66 -24.31 9.91
CA GLU A 234 -5.71 -25.20 10.43
C GLU A 234 -5.24 -26.66 10.63
N SER A 235 -4.03 -27.04 10.15
CA SER A 235 -3.48 -28.39 10.36
C SER A 235 -2.78 -28.64 11.69
N ASP A 236 -2.65 -27.64 12.57
CA ASP A 236 -2.13 -27.86 13.93
C ASP A 236 -3.24 -28.25 14.93
N GLY A 237 -4.46 -28.48 14.43
CA GLY A 237 -5.65 -28.85 15.17
C GLY A 237 -6.15 -30.28 14.91
N GLU A 238 -5.26 -31.28 14.88
CA GLU A 238 -5.70 -32.68 15.06
C GLU A 238 -5.23 -33.19 16.43
N GLY A 239 -6.18 -33.39 17.36
CA GLY A 239 -5.99 -34.27 18.52
C GLY A 239 -6.22 -33.64 19.89
N GLN A 240 -7.45 -33.21 20.18
CA GLN A 240 -8.04 -33.42 21.50
C GLN A 240 -9.55 -33.42 21.35
N GLY A 241 -10.10 -34.63 21.19
CA GLY A 241 -11.49 -34.86 21.52
C GLY A 241 -11.61 -34.77 23.04
N GLU A 242 -12.60 -34.01 23.49
CA GLU A 242 -13.36 -34.32 24.68
C GLU A 242 -14.81 -33.96 24.34
N ASP A 243 -15.60 -35.01 24.18
CA ASP A 243 -17.05 -34.98 24.38
C ASP A 243 -17.35 -34.34 25.74
N GLU A 244 -18.34 -33.46 25.79
CA GLU A 244 -19.33 -33.38 26.87
C GLU A 244 -20.41 -32.34 26.46
N ASP A 245 -21.51 -32.88 25.94
CA ASP A 245 -22.90 -32.69 26.39
C ASP A 245 -23.28 -31.29 26.94
N GLU A 246 -24.26 -30.59 26.38
CA GLU A 246 -25.70 -30.59 26.72
C GLU A 246 -26.09 -29.09 26.57
N ASP A 247 -27.25 -28.61 26.13
CA ASP A 247 -28.56 -29.14 25.79
C ASP A 247 -29.38 -27.94 25.19
N GLU A 248 -30.59 -28.23 24.70
CA GLU A 248 -31.71 -27.28 24.45
C GLU A 248 -31.66 -26.35 23.21
N GLY A 249 -32.62 -26.36 22.28
CA GLY A 249 -33.91 -27.03 22.26
C GLY A 249 -34.56 -26.94 20.88
N TRP A 250 -35.02 -28.09 20.40
CA TRP A 250 -35.84 -28.25 19.21
C TRP A 250 -37.31 -28.05 19.62
N GLY A 251 -37.87 -26.89 19.30
CA GLY A 251 -39.28 -26.56 19.59
C GLY A 251 -40.16 -26.68 18.35
N GLY A 252 -40.56 -27.90 18.00
CA GLY A 252 -41.71 -28.19 17.15
C GLY A 252 -42.47 -29.36 17.78
N ILE A 253 -43.79 -29.55 17.71
CA ILE A 253 -44.97 -28.97 17.05
C ILE A 253 -46.17 -29.37 17.95
N GLU A 254 -47.37 -28.80 17.77
CA GLU A 254 -48.73 -29.47 17.77
C GLU A 254 -49.79 -28.36 17.94
N ASP A 255 -50.91 -28.27 17.21
CA ASP A 255 -51.76 -29.23 16.46
C ASP A 255 -52.35 -28.56 15.19
#